data_AF-G5E3G5-F1
#
_entry.id   AF-G5E3G5-F1
#
_cell.length_a   1.000
_cell.length_b   1.000
_cell.length_c   1.000
_cell.angle_alpha   90.00
_cell.angle_beta   90.00
_cell.angle_gamma   90.00
#
_symmetry.space_group_name_H-M   'P 1'
#
loop_
_entity.id
_entity.type
_entity.pdbx_description
1 polymer ?
#
loop_
_entity_poly.entity_id
_entity_poly.type
_entity_poly.pdbx_seq_one_letter_code
_entity_poly.pdbx_strand_id
1 'polypeptide(L)'
;KVEELSLYSSPAHEAKYVEKETQLEEGISWLRQCVSPYTIWCQDAYTNAKPKFETAVEHTKGTYEFLKDAPPGFYPRLGLIGFAGIVGLFLARGSKAKKVIYPVAFMGIGASLYYPQQAVTIAKDTGTFLYDWSLQGIVTLESLWKDSG
;
A
#
# COMPACT_ATOMS: atom_id res chain seq x y z
N LYS A 1 -59.23 12.56 -63.29
CA LYS A 1 -58.34 13.20 -64.29
C LYS A 1 -57.62 14.33 -63.57
N VAL A 2 -56.32 14.11 -63.26
CA VAL A 2 -55.23 15.09 -63.03
C VAL A 2 -55.42 16.00 -61.79
N GLU A 3 -54.85 15.69 -60.63
CA GLU A 3 -53.44 15.95 -60.21
C GLU A 3 -53.05 17.43 -60.29
N GLU A 4 -53.38 18.20 -59.25
CA GLU A 4 -52.67 19.43 -58.94
C GLU A 4 -51.29 19.07 -58.36
N LEU A 5 -50.26 19.21 -59.20
CA LEU A 5 -48.85 19.10 -58.86
C LEU A 5 -48.45 20.21 -57.86
N SER A 6 -48.22 19.86 -56.60
CA SER A 6 -47.46 20.69 -55.64
C SER A 6 -45.95 20.35 -55.73
N LEU A 7 -45.33 20.77 -56.84
CA LEU A 7 -43.91 20.54 -57.18
C LEU A 7 -42.86 21.28 -56.32
N TYR A 8 -43.27 21.92 -55.23
CA TYR A 8 -42.39 22.68 -54.33
C TYR A 8 -42.55 22.34 -52.85
N SER A 9 -43.21 21.23 -52.50
CA SER A 9 -43.12 20.74 -51.13
C SER A 9 -41.74 20.13 -50.91
N SER A 10 -40.81 20.95 -50.42
CA SER A 10 -39.51 20.51 -49.88
C SER A 10 -39.73 19.25 -49.06
N PRO A 11 -38.94 18.17 -49.24
CA PRO A 11 -39.09 17.01 -48.39
C PRO A 11 -38.82 17.48 -46.96
N ALA A 12 -39.87 17.51 -46.13
CA ALA A 12 -39.69 17.49 -44.71
C ALA A 12 -38.93 16.19 -44.47
N HIS A 13 -37.62 16.30 -44.33
CA HIS A 13 -36.78 15.21 -43.90
C HIS A 13 -37.32 14.88 -42.50
N GLU A 14 -38.27 13.95 -42.43
CA GLU A 14 -38.52 13.16 -41.24
C GLU A 14 -37.26 12.31 -41.04
N ALA A 15 -36.14 12.97 -40.73
CA ALA A 15 -35.22 12.43 -39.76
C ALA A 15 -36.05 12.31 -38.49
N LYS A 16 -36.76 11.18 -38.41
CA LYS A 16 -37.29 10.65 -37.17
C LYS A 16 -36.04 10.54 -36.30
N TYR A 17 -35.77 11.61 -35.54
CA TYR A 17 -34.91 11.56 -34.39
C TYR A 17 -35.60 10.54 -33.51
N VAL A 18 -35.24 9.28 -33.71
CA VAL A 18 -35.65 8.20 -32.86
C VAL A 18 -35.00 8.56 -31.55
N GLU A 19 -35.82 9.02 -30.63
CA GLU A 19 -35.61 9.12 -29.19
C GLU A 19 -35.22 7.71 -28.68
N LYS A 20 -34.08 7.19 -29.13
CA LYS A 20 -33.47 5.94 -28.69
C LYS A 20 -32.64 6.18 -27.44
N GLU A 21 -32.88 7.30 -26.76
CA GLU A 21 -32.24 7.65 -25.50
C GLU A 21 -32.86 6.91 -24.33
N THR A 22 -34.11 6.44 -24.42
CA THR A 22 -34.79 5.72 -23.32
C THR A 22 -33.97 4.54 -22.75
N GLN A 23 -33.33 3.73 -23.58
CA GLN A 23 -32.52 2.59 -23.09
C GLN A 23 -31.13 3.00 -22.56
N LEU A 24 -30.54 4.06 -23.10
CA LEU A 24 -29.25 4.59 -22.61
C LEU A 24 -29.45 5.39 -21.32
N GLU A 25 -30.52 6.16 -21.23
CA GLU A 25 -30.95 6.88 -20.04
C GLU A 25 -31.34 5.92 -18.92
N GLU A 26 -32.06 4.83 -19.21
CA GLU A 26 -32.33 3.78 -18.21
C GLU A 26 -31.04 3.11 -17.74
N GLY A 27 -30.10 2.83 -18.65
CA GLY A 27 -28.79 2.27 -18.30
C GLY A 27 -27.93 3.21 -17.44
N ILE A 28 -27.88 4.50 -17.79
CA ILE A 28 -27.15 5.53 -17.03
C ILE A 28 -27.84 5.82 -15.69
N SER A 29 -29.18 5.81 -15.66
CA SER A 29 -29.98 5.96 -14.45
C SER A 29 -29.73 4.79 -13.49
N TRP A 30 -29.75 3.55 -13.99
CA TRP A 30 -29.43 2.36 -13.22
C TRP A 30 -27.99 2.39 -12.69
N LEU A 31 -27.01 2.72 -13.54
CA LEU A 31 -25.61 2.86 -13.12
C LEU A 31 -25.45 3.95 -12.04
N ARG A 32 -26.12 5.09 -12.20
CA ARG A 32 -26.14 6.15 -11.19
C ARG A 32 -26.76 5.65 -9.88
N GLN A 33 -27.87 4.93 -9.95
CA GLN A 33 -28.52 4.36 -8.78
C GLN A 33 -27.64 3.33 -8.06
N CYS A 34 -26.85 2.55 -8.81
CA CYS A 34 -25.89 1.59 -8.27
C CYS A 34 -24.64 2.26 -7.67
N VAL A 35 -24.15 3.35 -8.28
CA VAL A 35 -22.95 4.07 -7.82
C VAL A 35 -23.25 5.02 -6.66
N SER A 36 -24.46 5.60 -6.61
CA SER A 36 -24.89 6.55 -5.56
C SER A 36 -24.73 6.03 -4.11
N PRO A 37 -25.07 4.77 -3.77
CA PRO A 37 -24.81 4.24 -2.43
C PRO A 37 -23.31 3.98 -2.18
N TYR A 38 -22.55 3.62 -3.22
CA TYR A 38 -21.12 3.38 -3.11
C TYR A 38 -20.35 4.69 -2.82
N THR A 39 -20.73 5.79 -3.46
CA THR A 39 -20.13 7.10 -3.19
C THR A 39 -20.36 7.55 -1.75
N ILE A 40 -21.54 7.26 -1.17
CA ILE A 40 -21.85 7.58 0.23
C ILE A 40 -20.96 6.77 1.18
N TRP A 41 -20.81 5.47 0.92
CA TRP A 41 -19.94 4.61 1.76
C TRP A 41 -18.47 5.03 1.68
N CYS A 42 -17.95 5.31 0.48
CA CYS A 42 -16.58 5.81 0.33
C CYS A 42 -16.40 7.16 1.01
N GLN A 43 -17.38 8.07 0.90
CA GLN A 43 -17.32 9.37 1.54
C GLN A 43 -17.36 9.26 3.07
N ASP A 44 -18.19 8.38 3.62
CA ASP A 44 -18.25 8.11 5.06
C ASP A 44 -16.98 7.43 5.59
N ALA A 45 -16.44 6.45 4.86
CA ALA A 45 -15.16 5.84 5.22
C ALA A 45 -14.02 6.88 5.20
N TYR A 46 -14.02 7.79 4.21
CA TYR A 46 -13.03 8.84 4.10
C TYR A 46 -13.17 9.89 5.21
N THR A 47 -14.37 10.34 5.54
CA THR A 47 -14.61 11.29 6.65
C THR A 47 -14.24 10.69 7.99
N ASN A 48 -14.38 9.38 8.18
CA ASN A 48 -13.94 8.68 9.39
C ASN A 48 -12.43 8.42 9.44
N ALA A 49 -11.80 8.16 8.30
CA ALA A 49 -10.37 7.89 8.21
C ALA A 49 -9.54 9.18 8.31
N LYS A 50 -9.97 10.25 7.64
CA LYS A 50 -9.29 11.55 7.59
C LYS A 50 -8.87 12.08 8.98
N PRO A 51 -9.76 12.19 9.98
CA PRO A 51 -9.38 12.71 11.31
C PRO A 51 -8.41 11.77 12.03
N LYS A 52 -8.50 10.45 11.81
CA LYS A 52 -7.54 9.48 12.39
C LYS A 52 -6.15 9.67 11.82
N PHE A 53 -6.06 9.87 10.51
CA PHE A 53 -4.79 10.18 9.83
C PHE A 53 -4.24 11.53 10.25
N GLU A 54 -5.07 12.57 10.29
CA GLU A 54 -4.66 13.90 10.76
C GLU A 54 -4.14 13.84 12.20
N THR A 55 -4.86 13.17 13.10
CA THR A 55 -4.43 12.96 14.49
C THR A 55 -3.11 12.18 14.57
N ALA A 56 -2.96 11.11 13.78
CA ALA A 56 -1.73 10.32 13.74
C ALA A 56 -0.56 11.14 13.18
N VAL A 57 -0.79 11.95 12.15
CA VAL A 57 0.22 12.84 11.56
C VAL A 57 0.62 13.93 12.54
N GLU A 58 -0.31 14.55 13.26
CA GLU A 58 -0.01 15.53 14.30
C GLU A 58 0.79 14.92 15.46
N HIS A 59 0.37 13.75 15.93
CA HIS A 59 1.09 13.01 16.97
C HIS A 59 2.50 12.62 16.52
N THR A 60 2.64 12.21 15.26
CA THR A 60 3.93 11.88 14.65
C THR A 60 4.80 13.11 14.47
N LYS A 61 4.24 14.27 14.07
CA LYS A 61 4.97 15.54 13.97
C LYS A 61 5.54 15.96 15.31
N GLY A 62 4.74 15.89 16.38
CA GLY A 62 5.21 16.17 17.74
C GLY A 62 6.37 15.24 18.11
N THR A 63 6.19 13.93 17.88
CA THR A 63 7.23 12.93 18.14
C THR A 63 8.49 13.15 17.30
N TYR A 64 8.33 13.58 16.04
CA TYR A 64 9.41 13.84 15.10
C TYR A 64 10.28 15.03 15.52
N GLU A 65 9.68 16.11 16.02
CA GLU A 65 10.45 17.24 16.57
C GLU A 65 11.31 16.80 17.76
N PHE A 66 10.79 15.93 18.64
CA PHE A 66 11.58 15.34 19.74
C PHE A 66 12.70 14.41 19.27
N LEU A 67 12.48 13.64 18.19
CA LEU A 67 13.54 12.81 17.59
C LEU A 67 14.60 13.66 16.88
N LYS A 68 14.19 14.78 16.28
CA LYS A 68 15.06 15.67 15.52
C LYS A 68 16.08 16.40 16.42
N ASP A 69 15.64 16.89 17.58
CA ASP A 69 16.51 17.61 18.54
C ASP A 69 17.09 16.67 19.63
N ALA A 70 17.18 15.38 19.34
CA ALA A 70 17.52 14.40 20.36
C ALA A 70 19.00 14.49 20.81
N PRO A 71 19.28 14.46 22.13
CA PRO A 71 20.64 14.48 22.66
C PRO A 71 21.40 13.20 22.26
N PRO A 72 22.74 13.29 22.15
CA PRO A 72 23.58 12.16 21.74
C PRO A 72 23.41 10.99 22.73
N GLY A 73 22.77 9.90 22.26
CA GLY A 73 22.47 8.71 23.07
C GLY A 73 20.99 8.31 23.12
N PHE A 74 20.08 9.10 22.54
CA PHE A 74 18.65 8.75 22.48
C PHE A 74 18.37 7.55 21.56
N TYR A 75 18.86 7.57 20.32
CA TYR A 75 18.63 6.49 19.34
C TYR A 75 19.15 5.12 19.78
N PRO A 76 20.36 4.98 20.37
CA PRO A 76 20.80 3.69 20.90
C PRO A 76 19.90 3.15 22.00
N ARG A 77 19.39 4.02 22.90
CA ARG A 77 18.50 3.63 24.01
C ARG A 77 17.11 3.26 23.50
N LEU A 78 16.54 4.06 22.61
CA LEU A 78 15.26 3.76 21.95
C LEU A 78 15.33 2.46 21.15
N GLY A 79 16.42 2.28 20.39
CA GLY A 79 16.67 1.06 19.63
C GLY A 79 16.73 -0.15 20.57
N LEU A 80 17.46 -0.05 21.68
CA LEU A 80 17.56 -1.14 22.65
C LEU A 80 16.20 -1.43 23.33
N ILE A 81 15.47 -0.41 23.76
CA ILE A 81 14.15 -0.56 24.42
C ILE A 81 13.12 -1.12 23.43
N GLY A 82 13.08 -0.59 22.20
CA GLY A 82 12.19 -1.06 21.15
C GLY A 82 12.51 -2.50 20.74
N PHE A 83 13.78 -2.83 20.55
CA PHE A 83 14.22 -4.19 20.24
C PHE A 83 13.88 -5.16 21.38
N ALA A 84 14.18 -4.80 22.62
CA ALA A 84 13.84 -5.60 23.79
C ALA A 84 12.32 -5.78 23.94
N GLY A 85 11.52 -4.77 23.62
CA GLY A 85 10.06 -4.85 23.64
C GLY A 85 9.51 -5.81 22.59
N ILE A 86 9.99 -5.74 21.35
CA ILE A 86 9.57 -6.64 20.26
C ILE A 86 10.00 -8.08 20.57
N VAL A 87 11.25 -8.28 20.98
CA VAL A 87 11.77 -9.59 21.38
C VAL A 87 10.96 -10.13 22.57
N GLY A 88 10.70 -9.29 23.58
CA GLY A 88 9.88 -9.64 24.73
C GLY A 88 8.46 -10.04 24.34
N LEU A 89 7.81 -9.31 23.44
CA LEU A 89 6.47 -9.65 22.94
C LEU A 89 6.48 -10.98 22.17
N PHE A 90 7.51 -11.21 21.35
CA PHE A 90 7.68 -12.44 20.60
C PHE A 90 7.93 -13.66 21.50
N LEU A 91 8.66 -13.48 22.60
CA LEU A 91 8.89 -14.52 23.61
C LEU A 91 7.67 -14.74 24.52
N ALA A 92 6.97 -13.66 24.90
CA ALA A 92 5.83 -13.69 25.82
C ALA A 92 4.57 -14.26 25.17
N ARG A 93 4.34 -13.97 23.88
CA ARG A 93 3.25 -14.57 23.12
C ARG A 93 3.64 -16.01 22.82
N GLY A 94 3.23 -16.93 23.69
CA GLY A 94 3.59 -18.36 23.77
C GLY A 94 3.26 -19.21 22.54
N SER A 95 3.72 -18.79 21.37
CA SER A 95 3.62 -19.50 20.11
C SER A 95 4.70 -20.57 20.02
N LYS A 96 4.42 -21.65 19.27
CA LYS A 96 5.36 -22.74 18.98
C LYS A 96 6.67 -22.25 18.34
N ALA A 97 6.70 -21.01 17.85
CA ALA A 97 7.90 -20.32 17.37
C ALA A 97 9.06 -20.35 18.38
N LYS A 98 8.79 -20.19 19.69
CA LYS A 98 9.84 -20.29 20.72
C LYS A 98 10.52 -21.67 20.78
N LYS A 99 9.79 -22.73 20.42
CA LYS A 99 10.30 -24.11 20.38
C LYS A 99 11.29 -24.32 19.25
N VAL A 100 11.25 -23.51 18.18
CA VAL A 100 12.15 -23.61 17.03
C VAL A 100 13.26 -22.58 17.12
N ILE A 101 12.92 -21.33 17.42
CA ILE A 101 13.88 -20.22 17.41
C ILE A 101 14.89 -20.35 18.54
N TYR A 102 14.45 -20.78 19.73
CA TYR A 102 15.36 -20.94 20.87
C TYR A 102 16.48 -21.97 20.63
N PRO A 103 16.19 -23.23 20.24
CA PRO A 103 17.25 -24.21 19.95
C PRO A 103 18.05 -23.86 18.70
N VAL A 104 17.44 -23.32 17.63
CA VAL A 104 18.18 -22.92 16.43
C VAL A 104 19.16 -21.79 16.73
N ALA A 105 18.72 -20.76 17.46
CA ALA A 105 19.59 -19.67 17.88
C ALA A 105 20.69 -20.16 18.84
N PHE A 106 20.33 -20.99 19.82
CA PHE A 106 21.31 -21.53 20.77
C PHE A 106 22.36 -22.42 20.10
N MET A 107 21.93 -23.31 19.20
CA MET A 107 22.83 -24.14 18.39
C MET A 107 23.70 -23.28 17.47
N GLY A 108 23.13 -22.25 16.83
CA GLY A 108 23.87 -21.33 15.97
C GLY A 108 24.95 -20.57 16.74
N ILE A 109 24.63 -20.05 17.93
CA ILE A 109 25.61 -19.37 18.80
C ILE A 109 26.68 -20.34 19.28
N GLY A 110 26.29 -21.55 19.71
CA GLY A 110 27.22 -22.59 20.15
C GLY A 110 28.18 -23.02 19.02
N ALA A 111 27.66 -23.24 17.82
CA ALA A 111 28.46 -23.58 16.65
C ALA A 111 29.37 -22.42 16.23
N SER A 112 28.91 -21.17 16.34
CA SER A 112 29.72 -19.98 16.05
C SER A 112 30.89 -19.82 17.02
N LEU A 113 30.67 -20.04 18.32
CA LEU A 113 31.72 -19.98 19.34
C LEU A 113 32.74 -21.12 19.20
N TYR A 114 32.28 -22.32 18.85
CA TYR A 114 33.14 -23.50 18.70
C TYR A 114 33.94 -23.49 17.38
N TYR A 115 33.40 -22.89 16.31
CA TYR A 115 34.06 -22.75 15.00
C TYR A 115 33.98 -21.31 14.44
N PRO A 116 34.73 -20.36 15.03
CA PRO A 116 34.65 -18.95 14.66
C PRO A 116 35.10 -18.68 13.21
N GLN A 117 36.04 -19.47 12.68
CA GLN A 117 36.53 -19.30 11.30
C GLN A 117 35.44 -19.63 10.27
N GLN A 118 34.66 -20.69 10.50
CA GLN A 118 33.54 -21.07 9.63
C GLN A 118 32.39 -20.06 9.73
N ALA A 119 32.14 -19.52 10.93
CA ALA A 119 31.14 -18.49 11.12
C ALA A 119 31.48 -17.20 10.35
N VAL A 120 32.75 -16.78 10.33
CA VAL A 120 33.20 -15.59 9.59
C VAL A 120 33.10 -15.79 8.09
N THR A 121 33.45 -16.96 7.55
CA THR A 121 33.30 -17.23 6.11
C THR A 121 31.83 -17.21 5.69
N ILE A 122 30.97 -17.90 6.44
CA ILE A 122 29.53 -17.91 6.19
C ILE A 122 28.94 -16.49 6.29
N ALA A 123 29.39 -15.71 7.28
CA ALA A 123 28.93 -14.33 7.46
C ALA A 123 29.37 -13.42 6.30
N LYS A 124 30.59 -13.60 5.77
CA LYS A 124 31.07 -12.86 4.59
C LYS A 124 30.26 -13.20 3.35
N ASP A 125 30.09 -14.49 3.07
CA ASP A 125 29.34 -14.96 1.90
C ASP A 125 27.88 -14.48 1.97
N THR A 126 27.25 -14.63 3.14
CA THR A 126 25.89 -14.15 3.39
C THR A 126 25.81 -12.62 3.27
N GLY A 127 26.81 -11.89 3.77
CA GLY A 127 26.89 -10.44 3.66
C GLY A 127 26.95 -9.96 2.22
N THR A 128 27.75 -10.61 1.37
CA THR A 128 27.83 -10.29 -0.07
C THR A 128 26.53 -10.57 -0.80
N PHE A 129 25.90 -11.72 -0.54
CA PHE A 129 24.60 -12.05 -1.12
C PHE A 129 23.50 -11.06 -0.72
N LEU A 130 23.44 -10.68 0.56
CA LEU A 130 22.47 -9.71 1.05
C LEU A 130 22.68 -8.33 0.44
N TYR A 131 23.94 -7.92 0.24
CA TYR A 131 24.28 -6.67 -0.42
C TYR A 131 23.84 -6.68 -1.89
N ASP A 132 24.11 -7.76 -2.62
CA ASP A 132 23.69 -7.86 -4.02
C ASP A 132 22.16 -7.89 -4.15
N TRP A 133 21.48 -8.62 -3.29
CA TRP A 133 20.01 -8.66 -3.26
C TRP A 133 19.40 -7.31 -2.90
N SER A 134 19.98 -6.59 -1.92
CA SER A 134 19.49 -5.26 -1.55
C SER A 134 19.69 -4.26 -2.69
N LEU A 135 20.82 -4.34 -3.39
CA LEU A 135 21.11 -3.48 -4.54
C LEU A 135 20.13 -3.76 -5.69
N GLN A 136 19.85 -5.03 -5.98
CA GLN A 136 18.83 -5.43 -6.95
C GLN A 136 17.44 -4.92 -6.55
N GLY A 137 17.10 -4.98 -5.27
CA GLY A 137 15.85 -4.46 -4.75
C GLY A 137 15.71 -2.94 -4.98
N ILE A 138 16.75 -2.17 -4.68
CA ILE A 138 16.77 -0.71 -4.91
C ILE A 138 16.62 -0.41 -6.41
N VAL A 139 17.42 -1.06 -7.26
CA VAL A 139 17.36 -0.83 -8.71
C VAL A 139 15.99 -1.19 -9.28
N THR A 140 15.37 -2.28 -8.81
CA THR A 140 14.02 -2.66 -9.22
C THR A 140 13.02 -1.59 -8.83
N LEU A 141 13.12 -1.06 -7.61
CA LEU A 141 12.25 0.00 -7.13
C LEU A 141 12.42 1.31 -7.93
N GLU A 142 13.67 1.70 -8.21
CA GLU A 142 14.00 2.86 -9.04
C GLU A 142 13.45 2.71 -10.47
N SER A 143 13.54 1.50 -11.05
CA SER A 143 13.01 1.24 -12.39
C SER A 143 11.47 1.35 -12.44
N LEU A 144 10.76 0.83 -11.42
CA LEU A 144 9.31 0.95 -11.31
C LEU A 144 8.87 2.40 -11.09
N TRP A 145 9.62 3.14 -10.27
CA TRP A 145 9.35 4.57 -10.06
C TRP A 145 9.52 5.35 -11.37
N LYS A 146 10.60 5.10 -12.12
CA LYS A 146 10.91 5.82 -13.36
C LYS A 146 9.97 5.49 -14.52
N ASP A 147 9.32 4.33 -14.51
CA ASP A 147 8.28 3.96 -15.47
C ASP A 147 6.90 4.56 -15.14
N SER A 148 6.70 4.96 -13.88
CA SER A 148 5.43 5.53 -13.38
C SER A 148 5.29 7.05 -13.50
N GLY A 149 6.35 7.75 -13.93
CA GLY A 149 6.38 9.21 -14.13
C GLY A 149 6.73 9.58 -15.56
#